data_AF-A0A9P5WDN9-F1
#
_entry.id   AF-A0A9P5WDN9-F1
#
_cell.length_a   1.000
_cell.length_b   1.000
_cell.length_c   1.000
_cell.angle_alpha   90.00
_cell.angle_beta   90.00
_cell.angle_gamma   90.00
#
_symmetry.space_group_name_H-M   'P 1'
#
loop_
_entity.id
_entity.type
_entity.pdbx_description
1 polymer ?
#
loop_
_entity_poly.entity_id
_entity_poly.type
_entity_poly.pdbx_seq_one_letter_code
_entity_poly.pdbx_strand_id
1 'polypeptide(L)'
;MKQAAPPTIPKSIKRFISIDYYDKLDAAGKEIYLKGVKDAVEKLDEMAENILVDKYTSLNLAPFAMDITFVGMQFRGRHVFRESDVVTLERDFLNEYDEYAVKVLVEKGGQKVHVAYVTKDDAKALRRYRDFEKAPLQFLKVFPQSARYRITI
;
A
#
# COMPACT_ATOMS: atom_id res chain seq x y z
N MET A 1 -31.24 -0.25 27.58
CA MET A 1 -30.04 0.19 26.84
C MET A 1 -29.60 -0.97 25.96
N LYS A 2 -29.50 -0.80 24.64
CA LYS A 2 -29.03 -1.86 23.73
C LYS A 2 -27.50 -1.98 23.90
N GLN A 3 -27.01 -3.14 24.34
CA GLN A 3 -25.57 -3.42 24.33
C GLN A 3 -25.09 -3.44 22.88
N ALA A 4 -24.13 -2.59 22.54
CA ALA A 4 -23.47 -2.61 21.24
C ALA A 4 -22.72 -3.94 21.08
N ALA A 5 -22.79 -4.54 19.89
CA ALA A 5 -22.03 -5.74 19.59
C ALA A 5 -20.53 -5.48 19.79
N PRO A 6 -19.78 -6.45 20.34
CA PRO A 6 -18.35 -6.26 20.57
C PRO A 6 -17.62 -5.98 19.24
N PRO A 7 -16.62 -5.08 19.24
CA PRO A 7 -15.87 -4.77 18.03
C PRO A 7 -15.15 -6.00 17.50
N THR A 8 -15.27 -6.23 16.18
CA THR A 8 -14.66 -7.37 15.50
C THR A 8 -13.15 -7.16 15.40
N ILE A 9 -12.37 -8.16 15.83
CA ILE A 9 -10.91 -8.14 15.73
C ILE A 9 -10.48 -8.23 14.26
N PRO A 10 -9.74 -7.23 13.72
CA PRO A 10 -9.19 -7.31 12.36
C PRO A 10 -8.17 -8.45 12.24
N LYS A 11 -8.22 -9.20 11.13
CA LYS A 11 -7.33 -10.35 10.88
C LYS A 11 -5.84 -9.96 10.89
N SER A 12 -5.50 -8.77 10.40
CA SER A 12 -4.14 -8.25 10.31
C SER A 12 -3.44 -8.14 11.67
N ILE A 13 -4.19 -7.79 12.73
CA ILE A 13 -3.64 -7.60 14.07
C ILE A 13 -3.95 -8.75 15.04
N LYS A 14 -4.73 -9.75 14.60
CA LYS A 14 -5.19 -10.86 15.45
C LYS A 14 -4.05 -11.61 16.15
N ARG A 15 -2.90 -11.76 15.48
CA ARG A 15 -1.71 -12.44 16.05
C ARG A 15 -1.01 -11.67 17.16
N PHE A 16 -1.30 -10.37 17.30
CA PHE A 16 -0.69 -9.49 18.29
C PHE A 16 -1.62 -9.18 19.47
N ILE A 17 -2.81 -9.76 19.46
CA ILE A 17 -3.82 -9.55 20.49
C ILE A 17 -3.75 -10.70 21.49
N SER A 18 -3.64 -10.36 22.77
CA SER A 18 -3.87 -11.32 23.85
C SER A 18 -5.37 -11.48 24.05
N ILE A 19 -5.92 -12.64 23.65
CA ILE A 19 -7.35 -12.93 23.77
C ILE A 19 -7.79 -12.91 25.24
N ASP A 20 -6.99 -13.48 26.14
CA ASP A 20 -7.27 -13.52 27.58
C ASP A 20 -7.35 -12.12 28.23
N TYR A 21 -6.61 -11.15 27.70
CA TYR A 21 -6.68 -9.76 28.13
C TYR A 21 -7.85 -9.03 27.45
N TYR A 22 -8.02 -9.23 26.15
CA TYR A 22 -9.08 -8.62 25.35
C TYR A 22 -10.48 -8.94 25.89
N ASP A 23 -10.71 -10.20 26.30
CA ASP A 23 -12.03 -10.63 26.79
C ASP A 23 -12.39 -10.06 28.17
N LYS A 24 -11.41 -9.55 28.91
CA LYS A 24 -11.63 -8.87 30.21
C LYS A 24 -12.02 -7.39 30.06
N LEU A 25 -11.92 -6.84 28.85
CA LEU A 25 -12.23 -5.43 28.57
C LEU A 25 -13.71 -5.25 28.23
N ASP A 26 -14.26 -4.10 28.62
CA ASP A 26 -15.56 -3.64 28.16
C ASP A 26 -15.49 -3.14 26.70
N ALA A 27 -16.63 -2.78 26.10
CA ALA A 27 -16.68 -2.40 24.70
C ALA A 27 -15.76 -1.21 24.36
N ALA A 28 -15.69 -0.21 25.25
CA ALA A 28 -14.83 0.96 25.08
C ALA A 28 -13.34 0.60 25.23
N GLY A 29 -13.00 -0.23 26.22
CA GLY A 29 -11.64 -0.74 26.42
C GLY A 29 -11.15 -1.59 25.25
N LYS A 30 -12.03 -2.43 24.68
CA LYS A 30 -11.73 -3.22 23.48
C LYS A 30 -11.38 -2.34 22.28
N GLU A 31 -12.13 -1.26 22.06
CA GLU A 31 -11.87 -0.32 20.96
C GLU A 31 -10.52 0.40 21.13
N ILE A 32 -10.24 0.93 22.32
CA ILE A 32 -8.96 1.59 22.63
C ILE A 32 -7.79 0.61 22.48
N TYR A 33 -7.95 -0.62 22.94
CA TYR A 33 -6.93 -1.65 22.85
C TYR A 33 -6.63 -2.04 21.40
N LEU A 34 -7.66 -2.28 20.58
CA LEU A 34 -7.47 -2.57 19.15
C LEU A 34 -6.78 -1.42 18.42
N LYS A 35 -7.15 -0.17 18.73
CA LYS A 35 -6.49 1.01 18.16
C LYS A 35 -5.01 1.07 18.56
N GLY A 36 -4.70 0.89 19.84
CA GLY A 36 -3.31 0.91 20.32
C GLY A 36 -2.44 -0.18 19.71
N VAL A 37 -2.97 -1.40 19.57
CA VAL A 37 -2.26 -2.51 18.90
C VAL A 37 -2.05 -2.20 17.43
N LYS A 38 -3.07 -1.65 16.75
CA LYS A 38 -2.96 -1.24 15.35
C LYS A 38 -1.87 -0.18 15.16
N ASP A 39 -1.92 0.90 15.93
CA ASP A 39 -0.95 2.01 15.83
C ASP A 39 0.48 1.53 16.14
N ALA A 40 0.64 0.58 17.07
CA ALA A 40 1.95 0.00 17.39
C ALA A 40 2.49 -0.88 16.26
N VAL A 41 1.65 -1.70 15.63
CA VAL A 41 2.04 -2.53 14.49
C VAL A 41 2.44 -1.65 13.31
N GLU A 42 1.66 -0.62 13.00
CA GLU A 42 1.99 0.34 11.93
C GLU A 42 3.35 1.01 12.17
N LYS A 43 3.62 1.48 13.39
CA LYS A 43 4.94 2.06 13.73
C LYS A 43 6.08 1.05 13.67
N LEU A 44 5.87 -0.18 14.10
CA LEU A 44 6.92 -1.21 14.05
C LEU A 44 7.25 -1.59 12.62
N ASP A 45 6.25 -1.68 11.74
CA ASP A 45 6.45 -1.91 10.32
C ASP A 45 7.20 -0.73 9.67
N GLU A 46 6.82 0.52 9.98
CA GLU A 46 7.58 1.71 9.56
C GLU A 46 9.04 1.67 10.04
N MET A 47 9.30 1.27 11.28
CA MET A 47 10.66 1.15 11.84
C MET A 47 11.47 0.03 11.17
N ALA A 48 10.85 -1.12 10.91
CA ALA A 48 11.50 -2.24 10.24
C ALA A 48 11.89 -1.87 8.79
N GLU A 49 11.03 -1.13 8.09
CA GLU A 49 11.34 -0.58 6.77
C GLU A 49 12.51 0.41 6.84
N ASN A 50 12.56 1.30 7.82
CA ASN A 50 13.68 2.24 8.00
C ASN A 50 15.03 1.52 8.20
N ILE A 51 15.06 0.46 9.01
CA ILE A 51 16.30 -0.32 9.28
C ILE A 51 16.80 -1.06 8.03
N LEU A 52 15.89 -1.64 7.25
CA LEU A 52 16.25 -2.31 6.00
C LEU A 52 16.79 -1.30 4.99
N VAL A 53 16.15 -0.13 4.88
CA VAL A 53 16.54 0.92 3.94
C VAL A 53 17.90 1.53 4.29
N ASP A 54 18.18 1.87 5.55
CA ASP A 54 19.48 2.46 5.95
C ASP A 54 20.69 1.62 5.55
N LYS A 55 20.50 0.29 5.47
CA LYS A 55 21.53 -0.66 5.01
C LYS A 55 21.80 -0.58 3.49
N TYR A 56 20.88 -0.02 2.71
CA TYR A 56 20.96 0.10 1.25
C TYR A 56 21.10 1.57 0.76
N THR A 57 20.59 2.57 1.48
CA THR A 57 20.74 4.01 1.12
C THR A 57 22.13 4.57 1.37
N SER A 58 22.99 3.87 2.13
CA SER A 58 24.39 4.27 2.35
C SER A 58 25.32 4.00 1.16
N LEU A 59 24.78 3.49 0.04
CA LEU A 59 25.44 3.45 -1.26
C LEU A 59 24.87 4.57 -2.15
N ASN A 60 25.71 5.54 -2.50
CA ASN A 60 25.45 6.52 -3.58
C ASN A 60 25.26 5.80 -4.92
N LEU A 61 24.09 5.19 -5.12
CA LEU A 61 23.70 4.53 -6.35
C LEU A 61 23.13 5.59 -7.28
N ALA A 62 23.66 5.67 -8.50
CA ALA A 62 23.09 6.46 -9.58
C ALA A 62 21.58 6.19 -9.72
N PRO A 63 20.78 7.16 -10.18
CA PRO A 63 19.35 6.99 -10.35
C PRO A 63 19.07 5.71 -11.14
N PHE A 64 18.29 4.82 -10.53
CA PHE A 64 17.97 3.50 -11.03
C PHE A 64 16.60 3.54 -11.70
N ALA A 65 16.54 3.16 -12.97
CA ALA A 65 15.27 3.04 -13.69
C ALA A 65 14.81 1.58 -13.71
N MET A 66 13.52 1.36 -13.41
CA MET A 66 12.88 0.06 -13.59
C MET A 66 11.57 0.19 -14.35
N ASP A 67 11.25 -0.83 -15.15
CA ASP A 67 9.96 -0.93 -15.81
C ASP A 67 9.00 -1.67 -14.89
N ILE A 68 7.80 -1.10 -14.69
CA ILE A 68 6.75 -1.64 -13.85
C ILE A 68 5.46 -1.79 -14.66
N THR A 69 4.64 -2.77 -14.27
CA THR A 69 3.40 -3.11 -14.95
C THR A 69 2.20 -2.82 -14.06
N PHE A 70 1.21 -2.11 -14.60
CA PHE A 70 -0.08 -1.86 -13.97
C PHE A 70 -1.11 -2.86 -14.49
N VAL A 71 -1.91 -3.41 -13.59
CA VAL A 71 -2.91 -4.47 -13.84
C VAL A 71 -4.19 -4.24 -13.03
N GLY A 72 -5.23 -4.98 -13.35
CA GLY A 72 -6.48 -4.97 -12.57
C GLY A 72 -7.45 -3.84 -12.90
N MET A 73 -7.22 -3.10 -13.99
CA MET A 73 -8.11 -2.01 -14.43
C MET A 73 -9.56 -2.47 -14.65
N GLN A 74 -9.75 -3.72 -15.06
CA GLN A 74 -11.08 -4.33 -15.26
C GLN A 74 -11.93 -4.36 -13.97
N PHE A 75 -11.29 -4.37 -12.80
CA PHE A 75 -11.95 -4.35 -11.49
C PHE A 75 -12.13 -2.94 -10.92
N ARG A 76 -11.61 -1.91 -11.62
CA ARG A 76 -11.52 -0.52 -11.14
C ARG A 76 -11.98 0.49 -12.20
N GLY A 77 -13.16 0.24 -12.77
CA GLY A 77 -13.80 1.17 -13.71
C GLY A 77 -13.26 1.13 -15.14
N ARG A 78 -12.46 0.10 -15.50
CA ARG A 78 -11.94 -0.15 -16.87
C ARG A 78 -11.19 1.04 -17.46
N HIS A 79 -10.41 1.71 -16.64
CA HIS A 79 -9.58 2.81 -17.12
C HIS A 79 -8.58 2.32 -18.18
N VAL A 80 -8.44 3.11 -19.25
CA VAL A 80 -7.46 2.91 -20.32
C VAL A 80 -6.42 4.01 -20.19
N PHE A 81 -5.20 3.62 -19.84
CA PHE A 81 -4.09 4.54 -19.65
C PHE A 81 -3.68 5.22 -20.95
N ARG A 82 -3.33 6.50 -20.85
CA ARG A 82 -2.81 7.37 -21.92
C ARG A 82 -1.55 8.05 -21.43
N GLU A 83 -0.70 8.46 -22.37
CA GLU A 83 0.52 9.20 -22.06
C GLU A 83 0.26 10.53 -21.33
N SER A 84 -0.91 11.14 -21.55
CA SER A 84 -1.34 12.38 -20.88
C SER A 84 -1.85 12.17 -19.44
N ASP A 85 -2.00 10.94 -18.97
CA ASP A 85 -2.53 10.70 -17.62
C ASP A 85 -1.50 11.08 -16.56
N VAL A 86 -1.94 11.86 -15.57
CA VAL A 86 -1.14 12.15 -14.38
C VAL A 86 -1.31 10.99 -13.40
N VAL A 87 -0.30 10.12 -13.36
CA VAL A 87 -0.30 8.91 -12.54
C VAL A 87 0.48 9.15 -11.25
N THR A 88 -0.05 8.65 -10.13
CA THR A 88 0.67 8.56 -8.85
C THR A 88 0.54 7.16 -8.27
N LEU A 89 1.56 6.73 -7.52
CA LEU A 89 1.55 5.46 -6.80
C LEU A 89 1.27 5.69 -5.32
N GLU A 90 0.60 4.75 -4.68
CA GLU A 90 0.32 4.80 -3.24
C GLU A 90 0.43 3.39 -2.64
N ARG A 91 1.14 3.26 -1.51
CA ARG A 91 1.20 2.02 -0.74
C ARG A 91 -0.16 1.64 -0.18
N ASP A 92 -0.56 0.38 -0.36
CA ASP A 92 -1.81 -0.17 0.20
C ASP A 92 -1.49 -1.15 1.32
N PHE A 93 -1.10 -0.63 2.49
CA PHE A 93 -0.74 -1.44 3.67
C PHE A 93 -1.89 -2.29 4.22
N LEU A 94 -3.14 -1.97 3.84
CA LEU A 94 -4.34 -2.65 4.32
C LEU A 94 -4.89 -3.67 3.32
N ASN A 95 -4.15 -3.97 2.26
CA ASN A 95 -4.58 -4.93 1.27
C ASN A 95 -4.63 -6.35 1.86
N GLU A 96 -5.77 -7.01 1.79
CA GLU A 96 -5.96 -8.34 2.39
C GLU A 96 -5.26 -9.48 1.63
N TYR A 97 -4.82 -9.23 0.39
CA TYR A 97 -4.30 -10.25 -0.52
C TYR A 97 -2.79 -10.13 -0.76
N ASP A 98 -2.24 -8.92 -0.69
CA ASP A 98 -0.84 -8.64 -0.97
C ASP A 98 -0.31 -7.53 -0.06
N GLU A 99 0.54 -7.89 0.90
CA GLU A 99 1.16 -6.95 1.85
C GLU A 99 2.02 -5.87 1.16
N TYR A 100 2.51 -6.15 -0.06
CA TYR A 100 3.30 -5.21 -0.84
C TYR A 100 2.47 -4.35 -1.79
N ALA A 101 1.14 -4.50 -1.80
CA ALA A 101 0.26 -3.88 -2.77
C ALA A 101 0.54 -2.38 -2.94
N VAL A 102 0.57 -1.94 -4.20
CA VAL A 102 0.74 -0.54 -4.60
C VAL A 102 -0.41 -0.18 -5.52
N LYS A 103 -1.22 0.78 -5.08
CA LYS A 103 -2.31 1.37 -5.87
C LYS A 103 -1.72 2.28 -6.94
N VAL A 104 -2.40 2.29 -8.08
CA VAL A 104 -2.19 3.24 -9.17
C VAL A 104 -3.37 4.19 -9.20
N LEU A 105 -3.09 5.47 -8.96
CA LEU A 105 -4.06 6.54 -8.92
C LEU A 105 -3.88 7.43 -10.16
N VAL A 106 -4.98 7.87 -10.76
CA VAL A 106 -4.98 8.83 -11.87
C VAL A 106 -5.78 10.06 -11.48
N GLU A 107 -5.25 11.24 -11.78
CA GLU A 107 -5.97 12.49 -11.56
C GLU A 107 -7.10 12.67 -12.59
N LYS A 108 -8.32 12.85 -12.10
CA LYS A 108 -9.52 13.12 -12.90
C LYS A 108 -10.33 14.23 -12.24
N GLY A 109 -10.45 15.38 -12.90
CA GLY A 109 -11.22 16.51 -12.39
C GLY A 109 -10.74 17.01 -11.03
N GLY A 110 -9.43 17.01 -10.79
CA GLY A 110 -8.82 17.42 -9.51
C GLY A 110 -8.90 16.38 -8.38
N GLN A 111 -9.36 15.16 -8.67
CA GLN A 111 -9.41 14.06 -7.69
C GLN A 111 -8.52 12.90 -8.12
N LYS A 112 -7.86 12.27 -7.14
CA LYS A 112 -7.11 11.02 -7.37
C LYS A 112 -8.06 9.83 -7.34
N VAL A 113 -8.19 9.16 -8.47
CA VAL A 113 -9.04 7.97 -8.63
C VAL A 113 -8.17 6.74 -8.72
N HIS A 114 -8.42 5.75 -7.85
CA HIS A 114 -7.75 4.46 -7.91
C HIS A 114 -8.26 3.63 -9.09
N VAL A 115 -7.36 3.33 -10.04
CA VAL A 115 -7.70 2.73 -11.33
C VAL A 115 -7.01 1.39 -11.60
N ALA A 116 -5.92 1.06 -10.90
CA ALA A 116 -5.18 -0.18 -11.11
C ALA A 116 -4.31 -0.49 -9.88
N TYR A 117 -3.66 -1.65 -9.89
CA TYR A 117 -2.56 -2.00 -9.00
C TYR A 117 -1.28 -2.21 -9.82
N VAL A 118 -0.12 -2.04 -9.19
CA VAL A 118 1.14 -2.56 -9.73
C VAL A 118 1.14 -4.09 -9.59
N THR A 119 1.77 -4.82 -10.52
CA THR A 119 1.91 -6.28 -10.37
C THR A 119 2.66 -6.64 -9.09
N LYS A 120 2.39 -7.82 -8.54
CA LYS A 120 2.95 -8.25 -7.25
C LYS A 120 4.48 -8.24 -7.20
N ASP A 121 5.13 -8.76 -8.24
CA ASP A 121 6.60 -8.82 -8.28
C ASP A 121 7.23 -7.43 -8.40
N ASP A 122 6.66 -6.58 -9.25
CA ASP A 122 7.09 -5.19 -9.40
C ASP A 122 6.84 -4.39 -8.11
N ALA A 123 5.68 -4.59 -7.46
CA ALA A 123 5.34 -3.95 -6.19
C ALA A 123 6.33 -4.35 -5.09
N LYS A 124 6.69 -5.64 -5.00
CA LYS A 124 7.70 -6.12 -4.06
C LYS A 124 9.09 -5.51 -4.32
N ALA A 125 9.45 -5.29 -5.58
CA ALA A 125 10.70 -4.62 -5.94
C ALA A 125 10.65 -3.12 -5.61
N LEU A 126 9.57 -2.43 -5.96
CA LEU A 126 9.33 -1.01 -5.66
C LEU A 126 9.38 -0.71 -4.16
N ARG A 127 8.77 -1.58 -3.35
CA ARG A 127 8.71 -1.44 -1.90
C ARG A 127 10.07 -1.44 -1.21
N ARG A 128 11.16 -1.81 -1.91
CA ARG A 128 12.53 -1.69 -1.40
C ARG A 128 13.03 -0.25 -1.33
N TYR A 129 12.33 0.68 -1.98
CA TYR A 129 12.70 2.09 -2.05
C TYR A 129 11.75 2.94 -1.22
N ARG A 130 12.27 3.90 -0.44
CA ARG A 130 11.47 4.65 0.54
C ARG A 130 10.47 5.62 -0.10
N ASP A 131 10.88 6.34 -1.14
CA ASP A 131 10.12 7.46 -1.70
C ASP A 131 9.66 7.19 -3.15
N PHE A 132 9.42 5.92 -3.51
CA PHE A 132 9.04 5.57 -4.88
C PHE A 132 7.71 6.24 -5.30
N GLU A 133 6.84 6.63 -4.36
CA GLU A 133 5.60 7.35 -4.68
C GLU A 133 5.84 8.76 -5.23
N LYS A 134 7.02 9.33 -4.98
CA LYS A 134 7.45 10.64 -5.50
C LYS A 134 8.27 10.51 -6.78
N ALA A 135 8.65 9.29 -7.14
CA ALA A 135 9.50 9.06 -8.30
C ALA A 135 8.72 9.37 -9.60
N PRO A 136 9.39 10.00 -10.58
CA PRO A 136 8.78 10.27 -11.87
C PRO A 136 8.41 8.96 -12.58
N LEU A 137 7.21 8.96 -13.17
CA LEU A 137 6.70 7.88 -14.00
C LEU A 137 6.66 8.31 -15.47
N GLN A 138 7.20 7.48 -16.34
CA GLN A 138 7.15 7.65 -17.78
C GLN A 138 6.24 6.56 -18.38
N PHE A 139 5.20 6.97 -19.09
CA PHE A 139 4.37 6.03 -19.85
C PHE A 139 5.21 5.37 -20.96
N LEU A 140 5.16 4.05 -21.05
CA LEU A 140 5.85 3.31 -22.11
C LEU A 140 4.86 2.77 -23.13
N LYS A 141 3.89 1.98 -22.67
CA LYS A 141 2.98 1.26 -23.56
C LYS A 141 1.73 0.78 -22.84
N VAL A 142 0.60 0.78 -23.55
CA VAL A 142 -0.65 0.13 -23.12
C VAL A 142 -0.81 -1.22 -23.81
N PHE A 143 -1.35 -2.19 -23.08
CA PHE A 143 -1.75 -3.51 -23.52
C PHE A 143 -3.25 -3.72 -23.19
N PRO A 144 -3.91 -4.76 -23.72
CA PRO A 144 -5.36 -4.94 -23.52
C PRO A 144 -5.81 -4.98 -22.05
N GLN A 145 -4.98 -5.48 -21.15
CA GLN A 145 -5.30 -5.63 -19.72
C GLN A 145 -4.21 -5.07 -18.78
N SER A 146 -3.21 -4.38 -19.33
CA SER A 146 -2.12 -3.81 -18.55
C SER A 146 -1.57 -2.53 -19.18
N ALA A 147 -0.81 -1.78 -18.40
CA ALA A 147 0.02 -0.70 -18.93
C ALA A 147 1.42 -0.82 -18.35
N ARG A 148 2.45 -0.45 -19.12
CA ARG A 148 3.83 -0.40 -18.66
C ARG A 148 4.28 1.04 -18.50
N TYR A 149 4.97 1.28 -17.39
CA TYR A 149 5.59 2.54 -17.05
C TYR A 149 7.04 2.30 -16.65
N ARG A 150 7.88 3.30 -16.85
CA ARG A 150 9.22 3.36 -16.26
C ARG A 150 9.18 4.28 -15.07
N ILE A 151 9.74 3.84 -13.95
CA ILE A 151 9.95 4.65 -12.75
C ILE A 151 11.46 4.90 -12.59
N THR A 152 11.84 6.11 -12.23
CA THR A 152 13.26 6.47 -11.96
C THR A 152 13.42 6.81 -10.49
N ILE A 153 14.19 5.99 -9.77
CA ILE A 153 14.34 6.02 -8.31
C ILE A 153 15.75 6.48 -7.93
#